data_AF-A0A4R8IDU3-F1
#
_entry.id   AF-A0A4R8IDU3-F1
#
_cell.length_a   1.000
_cell.length_b   1.000
_cell.length_c   1.000
_cell.angle_alpha   90.00
_cell.angle_beta   90.00
_cell.angle_gamma   90.00
#
_symmetry.space_group_name_H-M   'P 1'
#
loop_
_entity.id
_entity.type
_entity.pdbx_description
1 polymer ?
#
loop_
_entity_poly.entity_id
_entity_poly.type
_entity_poly.pdbx_seq_one_letter_code
_entity_poly.pdbx_strand_id
1 'polypeptide(L)'
;MKKLILIIFLSLSVTNVRAQVAIGKSTITNGSVLLEFDNAVTNKKGIILSSVENLTNALASTPSANNGTFLFDRSDDTVKMYENNSWVNLSNSGSEAKITPNTSGETSQTQGAIIGAATSNAKGVLVLEATNKAMVLPWIQNPHINVKDPYPGMICYDTASRSLAVFDGSVWNYWK
;
A
#
# COMPACT_ATOMS: atom_id res chain seq x y z
N MET A 1 20.80 -45.56 12.98
CA MET A 1 19.34 -45.43 13.20
C MET A 1 18.96 -44.16 13.97
N LYS A 2 19.46 -43.92 15.20
CA LYS A 2 19.14 -42.69 15.98
C LYS A 2 19.43 -41.36 15.24
N LYS A 3 20.55 -41.27 14.52
CA LYS A 3 20.91 -40.09 13.71
C LYS A 3 19.96 -39.86 12.51
N LEU A 4 19.41 -40.94 11.94
CA LEU A 4 18.49 -40.85 10.80
C LEU A 4 17.09 -40.38 11.23
N ILE A 5 16.62 -40.83 12.41
CA ILE A 5 15.38 -40.37 13.04
C ILE A 5 15.45 -38.87 13.34
N LEU A 6 16.58 -38.38 13.85
CA LEU A 6 16.78 -36.96 14.16
C LEU A 6 16.73 -36.07 12.90
N ILE A 7 17.29 -36.53 11.78
CA ILE A 7 17.27 -35.81 10.50
C ILE A 7 15.84 -35.73 9.93
N ILE A 8 15.08 -36.83 10.00
CA ILE A 8 13.67 -36.87 9.57
C ILE A 8 12.83 -35.91 10.44
N PHE A 9 12.99 -35.96 11.76
CA PHE A 9 12.28 -35.07 12.68
C PHE A 9 12.62 -33.58 12.46
N LEU A 10 13.88 -33.27 12.15
CA LEU A 10 14.30 -31.90 11.82
C LEU A 10 13.74 -31.44 10.46
N SER A 11 13.67 -32.33 9.46
CA SER A 11 13.06 -32.03 8.16
C SER A 11 11.53 -31.83 8.21
N LEU A 12 10.85 -32.46 9.17
CA LEU A 12 9.41 -32.25 9.43
C LEU A 12 9.12 -30.96 10.20
N SER A 13 10.14 -30.35 10.82
CA SER A 13 10.02 -29.10 11.59
C SER A 13 10.14 -27.82 10.75
N VAL A 14 10.29 -27.95 9.42
CA VAL A 14 10.28 -26.80 8.51
C VAL A 14 8.83 -26.33 8.35
N THR A 15 8.34 -25.61 9.36
CA THR A 15 7.04 -24.96 9.31
C THR A 15 7.04 -23.93 8.19
N ASN A 16 5.99 -23.93 7.37
CA ASN A 16 5.71 -22.90 6.39
C ASN A 16 5.66 -21.54 7.10
N VAL A 17 6.73 -20.75 6.99
CA VAL A 17 6.76 -19.37 7.49
C VAL A 17 5.78 -18.57 6.65
N ARG A 18 4.71 -18.07 7.27
CA ARG A 18 3.74 -17.21 6.58
C ARG A 18 4.27 -15.78 6.59
N ALA A 19 4.66 -15.28 5.42
CA ALA A 19 5.17 -13.91 5.24
C ALA A 19 4.04 -12.85 5.18
N GLN A 20 3.11 -12.88 6.14
CA GLN A 20 2.07 -11.84 6.28
C GLN A 20 2.60 -10.71 7.15
N VAL A 21 2.27 -9.46 6.81
CA VAL A 21 2.75 -8.26 7.51
C VAL A 21 1.60 -7.54 8.19
N ALA A 22 1.76 -7.25 9.48
CA ALA A 22 0.82 -6.45 10.26
C ALA A 22 1.51 -5.13 10.67
N ILE A 23 0.87 -3.99 10.40
CA ILE A 23 1.38 -2.66 10.77
C ILE A 23 0.44 -2.01 11.77
N GLY A 24 0.98 -1.60 12.92
CA GLY A 24 0.18 -0.96 13.98
C GLY A 24 -0.73 -1.90 14.77
N LYS A 25 -0.57 -3.22 14.60
CA LYS A 25 -1.25 -4.28 15.35
C LYS A 25 -0.35 -5.53 15.45
N SER A 26 -0.69 -6.46 16.34
CA SER A 26 0.14 -7.66 16.62
C SER A 26 -0.31 -8.93 15.89
N THR A 27 -1.48 -8.93 15.26
CA THR A 27 -2.07 -10.11 14.61
C THR A 27 -2.71 -9.76 13.27
N ILE A 28 -2.86 -10.77 12.42
CA ILE A 28 -3.54 -10.67 11.13
C ILE A 28 -4.95 -11.25 11.23
N THR A 29 -5.91 -10.66 10.52
CA THR A 29 -7.32 -11.09 10.57
C THR A 29 -7.58 -12.48 9.98
N ASN A 30 -6.93 -12.86 8.88
CA ASN A 30 -7.07 -14.20 8.28
C ASN A 30 -5.90 -14.58 7.34
N GLY A 31 -5.91 -15.82 6.83
CA GLY A 31 -4.85 -16.36 5.96
C GLY A 31 -4.78 -15.81 4.52
N SER A 32 -5.76 -15.01 4.11
CA SER A 32 -5.84 -14.37 2.78
C SER A 32 -5.30 -12.93 2.79
N VAL A 33 -4.78 -12.46 3.91
CA VAL A 33 -4.16 -11.14 4.02
C VAL A 33 -2.68 -11.24 3.66
N LEU A 34 -2.15 -10.31 2.86
CA LEU A 34 -0.71 -10.16 2.67
C LEU A 34 -0.15 -9.08 3.61
N LEU A 35 -0.82 -7.94 3.64
CA LEU A 35 -0.50 -6.77 4.45
C LEU A 35 -1.79 -6.24 5.08
N GLU A 36 -1.79 -5.98 6.37
CA GLU A 36 -2.92 -5.35 7.07
C GLU A 36 -2.44 -4.31 8.06
N PHE A 37 -3.27 -3.29 8.25
CA PHE A 37 -3.02 -2.18 9.15
C PHE A 37 -3.97 -2.22 10.36
N ASP A 38 -3.70 -1.35 11.33
CA ASP A 38 -4.56 -1.12 12.49
C ASP A 38 -6.03 -0.96 12.09
N ASN A 39 -6.87 -1.82 12.66
CA ASN A 39 -8.31 -1.88 12.44
C ASN A 39 -9.13 -1.55 13.69
N ALA A 40 -8.48 -1.00 14.73
CA ALA A 40 -9.17 -0.51 15.91
C ALA A 40 -10.08 0.68 15.56
N VAL A 41 -11.25 0.77 16.20
CA VAL A 41 -12.19 1.89 16.02
C VAL A 41 -11.59 3.26 16.38
N THR A 42 -10.55 3.25 17.21
CA THR A 42 -9.78 4.43 17.62
C THR A 42 -8.71 4.83 16.61
N ASN A 43 -8.44 4.03 15.57
CA ASN A 43 -7.40 4.33 14.59
C ASN A 43 -7.74 5.62 13.80
N LYS A 44 -6.69 6.40 13.57
CA LYS A 44 -6.68 7.67 12.81
C LYS A 44 -5.52 7.74 11.81
N LYS A 45 -4.76 6.65 11.66
CA LYS A 45 -3.57 6.55 10.81
C LYS A 45 -3.96 5.90 9.49
N GLY A 46 -3.80 6.65 8.40
CA GLY A 46 -3.93 6.16 7.03
C GLY A 46 -2.58 5.79 6.41
N ILE A 47 -2.61 5.41 5.13
CA ILE A 47 -1.40 5.30 4.30
C ILE A 47 -1.21 6.64 3.61
N ILE A 48 0.00 7.19 3.62
CA ILE A 48 0.37 8.32 2.76
C ILE A 48 0.98 7.75 1.49
N LEU A 49 0.37 8.03 0.34
CA LEU A 49 0.88 7.61 -0.94
C LEU A 49 2.15 8.37 -1.32
N SER A 50 3.00 7.75 -2.12
CA SER A 50 4.15 8.42 -2.71
C SER A 50 3.68 9.55 -3.65
N SER A 51 4.22 10.74 -3.44
CA SER A 51 4.04 11.87 -4.35
C SER A 51 5.13 11.86 -5.42
N VAL A 52 4.73 11.86 -6.69
CA VAL A 52 5.65 11.94 -7.83
C VAL A 52 5.54 13.30 -8.52
N GLU A 53 6.60 13.76 -9.20
CA GLU A 53 6.53 15.00 -9.99
C GLU A 53 5.53 14.91 -11.14
N ASN A 54 5.48 13.75 -11.79
CA ASN A 54 4.59 13.42 -12.90
C ASN A 54 4.64 11.90 -13.15
N LEU A 55 3.84 11.43 -14.10
CA LEU A 55 3.67 10.01 -14.41
C LEU A 55 4.75 9.39 -15.30
N THR A 56 5.66 10.20 -15.87
CA THR A 56 6.62 9.77 -16.91
C THR A 56 7.44 8.55 -16.48
N ASN A 57 7.82 8.49 -15.20
CA ASN A 57 8.65 7.44 -14.64
C ASN A 57 7.94 6.59 -13.57
N ALA A 58 6.62 6.67 -13.47
CA ALA A 58 5.87 5.97 -12.42
C ALA A 58 5.76 4.45 -12.66
N LEU A 59 5.86 4.00 -13.92
CA LEU A 59 5.61 2.61 -14.30
C LEU A 59 6.88 1.88 -14.75
N ALA A 60 6.84 0.55 -14.71
CA ALA A 60 7.85 -0.31 -15.33
C ALA A 60 7.78 -0.20 -16.87
N SER A 61 8.81 -0.71 -17.56
CA SER A 61 8.83 -0.80 -19.03
C SER A 61 7.70 -1.65 -19.60
N THR A 62 7.14 -2.57 -18.80
CA THR A 62 5.92 -3.32 -19.10
C THR A 62 4.78 -2.77 -18.24
N PRO A 63 3.95 -1.83 -18.75
CA PRO A 63 3.00 -1.10 -17.92
C PRO A 63 1.97 -1.98 -17.22
N SER A 64 1.56 -3.10 -17.83
CA SER A 64 0.59 -4.02 -17.25
C SER A 64 1.05 -4.67 -15.95
N ALA A 65 2.35 -4.74 -15.69
CA ALA A 65 2.91 -5.20 -14.42
C ALA A 65 2.58 -4.25 -13.25
N ASN A 66 2.17 -3.02 -13.53
CA ASN A 66 1.89 -1.99 -12.53
C ASN A 66 0.39 -1.75 -12.26
N ASN A 67 -0.52 -2.58 -12.80
CA ASN A 67 -1.94 -2.47 -12.45
C ASN A 67 -2.13 -2.63 -10.92
N GLY A 68 -2.92 -1.73 -10.31
CA GLY A 68 -3.06 -1.60 -8.85
C GLY A 68 -2.10 -0.58 -8.20
N THR A 69 -1.36 0.20 -8.98
CA THR A 69 -0.49 1.27 -8.45
C THR A 69 -1.31 2.46 -7.98
N PHE A 70 -1.01 3.02 -6.80
CA PHE A 70 -1.59 4.27 -6.29
C PHE A 70 -0.49 5.30 -6.05
N LEU A 71 -0.74 6.56 -6.40
CA LEU A 71 0.19 7.68 -6.15
C LEU A 71 -0.54 9.02 -6.06
N PHE A 72 0.16 10.04 -5.57
CA PHE A 72 -0.23 11.44 -5.73
C PHE A 72 0.59 12.06 -6.87
N ASP A 73 -0.07 12.53 -7.91
CA ASP A 73 0.57 13.20 -9.05
C ASP A 73 0.60 14.72 -8.82
N ARG A 74 1.81 15.27 -8.65
CA ARG A 74 2.01 16.71 -8.41
C ARG A 74 1.91 17.56 -9.66
N SER A 75 1.85 16.95 -10.86
CA SER A 75 1.67 17.74 -12.09
C SER A 75 0.27 18.31 -12.23
N ASP A 76 -0.72 17.70 -11.56
CA ASP A 76 -2.12 18.15 -11.53
C ASP A 76 -2.80 18.01 -10.15
N ASP A 77 -2.02 17.85 -9.09
CA ASP A 77 -2.44 17.70 -7.70
C ASP A 77 -3.54 16.65 -7.48
N THR A 78 -3.42 15.50 -8.15
CA THR A 78 -4.48 14.48 -8.18
C THR A 78 -3.97 13.14 -7.64
N VAL A 79 -4.78 12.48 -6.80
CA VAL A 79 -4.53 11.08 -6.44
C VAL A 79 -4.98 10.18 -7.58
N LYS A 80 -4.11 9.28 -8.04
CA LYS A 80 -4.37 8.42 -9.20
C LYS A 80 -4.14 6.95 -8.87
N MET A 81 -4.94 6.09 -9.49
CA MET A 81 -4.73 4.65 -9.55
C MET A 81 -4.43 4.25 -10.98
N TYR A 82 -3.46 3.37 -11.18
CA TYR A 82 -3.25 2.72 -12.46
C TYR A 82 -4.02 1.40 -12.50
N GLU A 83 -5.00 1.27 -13.39
CA GLU A 83 -5.74 0.03 -13.58
C GLU A 83 -6.09 -0.17 -15.05
N ASN A 84 -6.23 -1.43 -15.47
CA ASN A 84 -6.54 -1.78 -16.86
C ASN A 84 -5.65 -1.04 -17.88
N ASN A 85 -4.37 -0.90 -17.54
CA ASN A 85 -3.35 -0.19 -18.30
C ASN A 85 -3.61 1.31 -18.52
N SER A 86 -4.42 1.95 -17.67
CA SER A 86 -4.77 3.37 -17.74
C SER A 86 -4.73 4.03 -16.36
N TRP A 87 -4.44 5.32 -16.33
CA TRP A 87 -4.57 6.11 -15.10
C TRP A 87 -6.02 6.54 -14.89
N VAL A 88 -6.51 6.31 -13.68
CA VAL A 88 -7.83 6.71 -13.20
C VAL A 88 -7.65 7.69 -12.07
N ASN A 89 -8.29 8.86 -12.18
CA ASN A 89 -8.25 9.88 -11.14
C ASN A 89 -9.17 9.45 -9.99
N LEU A 90 -8.61 9.35 -8.78
CA LEU A 90 -9.33 9.08 -7.54
C LEU A 90 -9.71 10.35 -6.77
N SER A 91 -9.33 11.51 -7.27
CA SER A 91 -9.76 12.80 -6.74
C SER A 91 -9.91 13.80 -7.88
N ASN A 92 -10.48 14.96 -7.56
CA ASN A 92 -10.24 16.17 -8.34
C ASN A 92 -8.83 16.70 -8.03
N SER A 93 -8.46 17.81 -8.68
CA SER A 93 -7.25 18.56 -8.33
C SER A 93 -7.39 19.12 -6.90
N GLY A 94 -6.44 18.75 -6.05
CA GLY A 94 -6.41 19.09 -4.63
C GLY A 94 -5.34 20.13 -4.32
N SER A 95 -4.38 19.78 -3.46
CA SER A 95 -3.27 20.68 -3.13
C SER A 95 -2.02 19.92 -2.67
N GLU A 96 -0.88 20.22 -3.29
CA GLU A 96 0.43 19.72 -2.83
C GLU A 96 1.07 20.55 -1.70
N ALA A 97 0.40 21.57 -1.15
CA ALA A 97 1.05 22.58 -0.28
C ALA A 97 1.72 22.01 1.00
N LYS A 98 1.26 20.86 1.50
CA LYS A 98 1.87 20.17 2.66
C LYS A 98 2.94 19.16 2.28
N ILE A 99 3.10 18.85 0.98
CA ILE A 99 4.07 17.88 0.49
C ILE A 99 5.47 18.44 0.71
N THR A 100 6.30 17.69 1.41
CA THR A 100 7.73 18.00 1.58
C THR A 100 8.52 17.12 0.61
N PRO A 101 9.19 17.70 -0.41
CA PRO A 101 9.93 16.92 -1.38
C PRO A 101 11.06 16.11 -0.73
N ASN A 102 11.12 14.81 -1.01
CA ASN A 102 12.32 14.03 -0.76
C ASN A 102 13.30 14.26 -1.91
N THR A 103 14.43 14.91 -1.63
CA THR A 103 15.47 15.20 -2.63
C THR A 103 16.55 14.11 -2.71
N SER A 104 16.41 13.04 -1.93
CA SER A 104 17.33 11.91 -1.97
C SER A 104 17.20 11.17 -3.30
N GLY A 105 18.31 10.91 -3.96
CA GLY A 105 18.33 10.11 -5.18
C GLY A 105 17.97 8.65 -4.89
N GLU A 106 17.12 8.07 -5.74
CA GLU A 106 16.79 6.65 -5.72
C GLU A 106 18.04 5.80 -6.04
N THR A 107 18.45 4.90 -5.14
CA THR A 107 19.57 3.98 -5.40
C THR A 107 19.08 2.71 -6.08
N SER A 108 19.64 2.37 -7.25
CA SER A 108 19.22 1.23 -8.07
C SER A 108 19.43 -0.15 -7.44
N GLN A 109 20.28 -0.28 -6.43
CA GLN A 109 20.62 -1.58 -5.82
C GLN A 109 19.56 -2.07 -4.80
N THR A 110 18.64 -1.22 -4.35
CA THR A 110 17.66 -1.52 -3.28
C THR A 110 16.30 -0.89 -3.57
N GLN A 111 15.88 -0.87 -4.84
CA GLN A 111 14.72 -0.08 -5.25
C GLN A 111 13.41 -0.66 -4.67
N GLY A 112 12.86 0.05 -3.70
CA GLY A 112 11.61 -0.30 -3.02
C GLY A 112 11.68 -1.54 -2.12
N ALA A 113 10.54 -1.86 -1.51
CA ALA A 113 10.32 -3.06 -0.73
C ALA A 113 9.29 -3.96 -1.41
N ILE A 114 9.56 -5.26 -1.47
CA ILE A 114 8.61 -6.26 -1.98
C ILE A 114 8.12 -7.09 -0.80
N ILE A 115 6.79 -7.19 -0.65
CA ILE A 115 6.15 -8.08 0.32
C ILE A 115 5.47 -9.21 -0.44
N GLY A 116 5.77 -10.45 -0.06
CA GLY A 116 5.10 -11.65 -0.57
C GLY A 116 5.87 -12.46 -1.62
N ALA A 117 6.88 -11.87 -2.27
CA ALA A 117 7.78 -12.56 -3.20
C ALA A 117 9.21 -12.02 -3.10
N ALA A 118 10.17 -12.75 -3.67
CA ALA A 118 11.59 -12.34 -3.72
C ALA A 118 11.86 -11.28 -4.80
N THR A 119 11.02 -11.23 -5.84
CA THR A 119 11.17 -10.34 -7.01
C THR A 119 9.79 -9.95 -7.53
N SER A 120 9.73 -8.83 -8.25
CA SER A 120 8.52 -8.37 -8.96
C SER A 120 8.92 -7.75 -10.30
N ASN A 121 8.02 -7.83 -11.27
CA ASN A 121 8.12 -7.08 -12.53
C ASN A 121 7.49 -5.68 -12.43
N ALA A 122 6.73 -5.41 -11.36
CA ALA A 122 6.15 -4.11 -11.09
C ALA A 122 7.21 -3.13 -10.58
N LYS A 123 7.07 -1.85 -10.94
CA LYS A 123 7.90 -0.77 -10.41
C LYS A 123 7.19 -0.06 -9.26
N GLY A 124 7.81 0.07 -8.10
CA GLY A 124 7.24 0.87 -7.01
C GLY A 124 8.14 0.90 -5.78
N VAL A 125 7.89 1.86 -4.88
CA VAL A 125 8.61 1.94 -3.60
C VAL A 125 8.14 0.86 -2.61
N LEU A 126 6.90 0.41 -2.76
CA LEU A 126 6.33 -0.71 -2.04
C LEU A 126 5.52 -1.52 -3.05
N VAL A 127 5.89 -2.78 -3.25
CA VAL A 127 5.23 -3.71 -4.16
C VAL A 127 4.69 -4.89 -3.35
N LEU A 128 3.42 -5.21 -3.59
CA LEU A 128 2.73 -6.32 -2.95
C LEU A 128 2.55 -7.44 -3.98
N GLU A 129 3.27 -8.56 -3.79
CA GLU A 129 3.26 -9.69 -4.70
C GLU A 129 2.61 -10.92 -4.06
N ALA A 130 1.40 -11.25 -4.50
CA ALA A 130 0.74 -12.50 -4.14
C ALA A 130 -0.34 -12.87 -5.15
N THR A 131 -0.52 -14.17 -5.38
CA THR A 131 -1.56 -14.69 -6.30
C THR A 131 -2.93 -14.87 -5.63
N ASN A 132 -2.98 -14.96 -4.29
CA ASN A 132 -4.19 -15.28 -3.55
C ASN A 132 -4.32 -14.53 -2.21
N LYS A 133 -3.64 -13.39 -2.08
CA LYS A 133 -3.68 -12.55 -0.87
C LYS A 133 -3.84 -11.09 -1.25
N ALA A 134 -4.45 -10.33 -0.35
CA ALA A 134 -4.75 -8.93 -0.55
C ALA A 134 -4.23 -8.07 0.60
N MET A 135 -4.09 -6.78 0.32
CA MET A 135 -3.94 -5.77 1.36
C MET A 135 -5.30 -5.47 2.00
N VAL A 136 -5.33 -5.32 3.31
CA VAL A 136 -6.46 -4.72 4.04
C VAL A 136 -6.05 -3.30 4.40
N LEU A 137 -6.74 -2.29 3.86
CA LEU A 137 -6.47 -0.88 4.13
C LEU A 137 -6.63 -0.54 5.62
N PRO A 138 -5.97 0.52 6.13
CA PRO A 138 -6.23 1.03 7.47
C PRO A 138 -7.68 1.46 7.63
N TRP A 139 -8.32 1.07 8.73
CA TRP A 139 -9.71 1.44 8.99
C TRP A 139 -9.76 2.75 9.76
N ILE A 140 -10.58 3.69 9.28
CA ILE A 140 -10.84 4.95 9.97
C ILE A 140 -12.32 5.27 9.81
N GLN A 141 -13.09 5.30 10.89
CA GLN A 141 -14.47 5.76 10.82
C GLN A 141 -14.51 7.27 10.58
N ASN A 142 -15.29 7.75 9.60
CA ASN A 142 -15.49 9.18 9.29
C ASN A 142 -14.17 9.99 9.24
N PRO A 143 -13.26 9.69 8.30
CA PRO A 143 -11.92 10.29 8.29
C PRO A 143 -11.96 11.82 8.19
N HIS A 144 -12.94 12.38 7.46
CA HIS A 144 -13.16 13.83 7.36
C HIS A 144 -13.46 14.55 8.69
N ILE A 145 -13.94 13.84 9.72
CA ILE A 145 -14.15 14.40 11.07
C ILE A 145 -12.97 14.08 11.99
N ASN A 146 -12.43 12.88 11.83
CA ASN A 146 -11.59 12.24 12.83
C ASN A 146 -10.09 12.40 12.57
N VAL A 147 -9.66 12.58 11.32
CA VAL A 147 -8.27 12.91 10.98
C VAL A 147 -8.12 14.43 11.01
N LYS A 148 -7.46 14.96 12.04
CA LYS A 148 -7.39 16.41 12.28
C LYS A 148 -6.43 17.14 11.36
N ASP A 149 -5.36 16.47 10.93
CA ASP A 149 -4.36 17.03 10.02
C ASP A 149 -4.00 16.00 8.95
N PRO A 150 -4.89 15.75 7.97
CA PRO A 150 -4.61 14.81 6.89
C PRO A 150 -3.51 15.35 5.97
N TYR A 151 -2.77 14.43 5.37
CA TYR A 151 -1.66 14.72 4.46
C TYR A 151 -2.07 14.41 3.02
N PRO A 152 -1.71 15.25 2.02
CA PRO A 152 -2.04 14.99 0.62
C PRO A 152 -1.65 13.57 0.18
N GLY A 153 -2.57 12.88 -0.48
CA GLY A 153 -2.39 11.47 -0.85
C GLY A 153 -2.67 10.47 0.28
N MET A 154 -3.24 10.89 1.42
CA MET A 154 -3.64 9.97 2.47
C MET A 154 -4.85 9.11 2.02
N ILE A 155 -4.74 7.80 2.18
CA ILE A 155 -5.82 6.84 1.90
C ILE A 155 -6.16 5.99 3.12
N CYS A 156 -7.43 5.62 3.24
CA CYS A 156 -7.94 4.67 4.24
C CYS A 156 -9.26 4.04 3.77
N TYR A 157 -9.71 3.01 4.48
CA TYR A 157 -11.07 2.50 4.37
C TYR A 157 -11.96 3.21 5.39
N ASP A 158 -12.96 3.95 4.91
CA ASP A 158 -13.96 4.54 5.80
C ASP A 158 -15.02 3.52 6.18
N THR A 159 -15.03 3.14 7.45
CA THR A 159 -15.95 2.12 7.98
C THR A 159 -17.39 2.61 8.10
N ALA A 160 -17.63 3.93 8.13
CA ALA A 160 -18.98 4.48 8.19
C ALA A 160 -19.66 4.45 6.81
N SER A 161 -18.97 4.97 5.79
CA SER A 161 -19.49 5.03 4.42
C SER A 161 -19.26 3.74 3.61
N ARG A 162 -18.37 2.87 4.10
CA ARG A 162 -17.94 1.60 3.49
C ARG A 162 -17.28 1.81 2.13
N SER A 163 -16.41 2.82 2.04
CA SER A 163 -15.72 3.22 0.81
C SER A 163 -14.23 3.40 1.02
N LEU A 164 -13.47 3.36 -0.08
CA LEU A 164 -12.12 3.92 -0.11
C LEU A 164 -12.24 5.43 0.05
N ALA A 165 -11.55 5.99 1.04
CA ALA A 165 -11.48 7.43 1.28
C ALA A 165 -10.07 7.93 0.96
N VAL A 166 -10.00 9.01 0.19
CA VAL A 166 -8.76 9.58 -0.36
C VAL A 166 -8.72 11.08 -0.07
N PHE A 167 -7.67 11.55 0.57
CA PHE A 167 -7.46 12.98 0.80
C PHE A 167 -6.55 13.57 -0.29
N ASP A 168 -7.05 14.57 -1.02
CA ASP A 168 -6.33 15.21 -2.14
C ASP A 168 -5.44 16.39 -1.71
N GLY A 169 -5.34 16.65 -0.41
CA GLY A 169 -4.64 17.83 0.13
C GLY A 169 -5.57 18.95 0.57
N SER A 170 -6.80 18.95 0.07
CA SER A 170 -7.85 19.92 0.39
C SER A 170 -9.08 19.25 0.99
N VAL A 171 -9.61 18.21 0.35
CA VAL A 171 -10.85 17.53 0.74
C VAL A 171 -10.73 16.00 0.64
N TRP A 172 -11.69 15.32 1.28
CA TRP A 172 -11.82 13.86 1.20
C TRP A 172 -12.76 13.47 0.05
N ASN A 173 -12.29 12.56 -0.81
CA ASN A 173 -13.01 11.93 -1.91
C ASN A 173 -13.32 10.46 -1.55
N TYR A 174 -14.47 9.94 -1.97
CA TYR A 174 -14.96 8.62 -1.56
C TYR A 174 -15.34 7.76 -2.77
N TRP A 175 -14.85 6.53 -2.81
CA TRP A 175 -15.04 5.56 -3.90
C TRP A 175 -15.68 4.26 -3.42
N LYS A 176 -16.70 3.79 -4.15
CA LYS A 176 -17.45 2.56 -3.87
C LYS A 176 -17.37 1.59 -5.03
#